data_AF-A0A9P8XRA5-F1
#
_entry.id   AF-A0A9P8XRA5-F1
#
_cell.length_a   1.000
_cell.length_b   1.000
_cell.length_c   1.000
_cell.angle_alpha   90.00
_cell.angle_beta   90.00
_cell.angle_gamma   90.00
#
_symmetry.space_group_name_H-M   'P 1'
#
loop_
_entity.id
_entity.type
_entity.pdbx_description
1 polymer ?
#
loop_
_entity_poly.entity_id
_entity_poly.type
_entity_poly.pdbx_seq_one_letter_code
_entity_poly.pdbx_strand_id
1 'polypeptide(L)'
;MVSQKLLAYALTAAALLAVNAKPCSKAITAPSYIYHPYPTTESVPAASPGSTSSLSNPSSSSTISSSATTSSSSSNSSGPSESSTSTEPSSSSTVSESSISSDTSMTTTSSGTSESITSLTSSTSPDTTSSSTTSTSSSTSSSSSTLPPPSLQTCGFGTAFGYQNPVGGVPKSTTLNTQSGQGCNRWGWYETPTVAELQGGISGLLYVGAGGNDITKAVDVGIWVATANAQGRVTVTYLLNPPYALAEVHVNLVCLPLDKCAPGQYTYQAGSIPNLPTWSNPTPIVYPTCNGGSKAALIIHAAVNVITVTQNCAAPVAG
;
A
#
# COMPACT_ATOMS: atom_id res chain seq x y z
N MET A 1 17.51 -15.73 -5.74
CA MET A 1 16.94 -16.39 -4.54
C MET A 1 15.65 -15.77 -4.00
N VAL A 2 15.26 -14.53 -4.37
CA VAL A 2 14.02 -13.87 -3.87
C VAL A 2 12.73 -14.54 -4.38
N SER A 3 12.73 -15.07 -5.61
CA SER A 3 11.55 -15.69 -6.23
C SER A 3 11.03 -16.94 -5.48
N GLN A 4 11.92 -17.72 -4.84
CA GLN A 4 11.51 -18.93 -4.11
C GLN A 4 10.86 -18.64 -2.76
N LYS A 5 11.23 -17.54 -2.08
CA LYS A 5 10.60 -17.15 -0.81
C LYS A 5 9.19 -16.58 -1.00
N LEU A 6 8.97 -15.82 -2.08
CA LEU A 6 7.63 -15.33 -2.44
C LEU A 6 6.68 -16.48 -2.81
N LEU A 7 7.19 -17.49 -3.52
CA LEU A 7 6.41 -18.69 -3.87
C LEU A 7 6.06 -19.52 -2.62
N ALA A 8 6.99 -19.67 -1.67
CA ALA A 8 6.75 -20.39 -0.42
C ALA A 8 5.69 -19.69 0.47
N TYR A 9 5.70 -18.36 0.54
CA TYR A 9 4.67 -17.60 1.26
C TYR A 9 3.30 -17.68 0.56
N ALA A 10 3.25 -17.57 -0.77
CA ALA A 10 2.01 -17.69 -1.52
C ALA A 10 1.39 -19.11 -1.40
N LEU A 11 2.22 -20.15 -1.41
CA LEU A 11 1.78 -21.54 -1.24
C LEU A 11 1.30 -21.83 0.20
N THR A 12 1.94 -21.25 1.22
CA THR A 12 1.52 -21.44 2.61
C THR A 12 0.22 -20.70 2.93
N ALA A 13 0.01 -19.50 2.36
CA ALA A 13 -1.24 -18.76 2.49
C ALA A 13 -2.42 -19.47 1.79
N ALA A 14 -2.19 -20.08 0.63
CA ALA A 14 -3.20 -20.86 -0.07
C ALA A 14 -3.61 -22.15 0.68
N ALA A 15 -2.68 -22.78 1.41
CA ALA A 15 -2.96 -24.02 2.15
C ALA A 15 -3.80 -23.80 3.43
N LEU A 16 -3.75 -22.62 4.05
CA LEU A 16 -4.57 -22.31 5.23
C LEU A 16 -6.04 -21.99 4.90
N LEU A 17 -6.35 -21.60 3.66
CA LEU A 17 -7.71 -21.21 3.26
C LEU A 17 -8.64 -22.40 2.96
N ALA A 18 -8.15 -23.64 3.02
CA ALA A 18 -8.95 -24.84 2.79
C ALA A 18 -9.65 -25.39 4.05
N VAL A 19 -9.45 -24.79 5.24
CA VAL A 19 -10.03 -25.30 6.49
C VAL A 19 -11.25 -24.47 6.91
N ASN A 20 -12.41 -24.90 6.40
CA ASN A 20 -13.71 -24.85 7.09
C ASN A 20 -14.30 -23.46 7.37
N ALA A 21 -14.82 -22.79 6.32
CA ALA A 21 -15.72 -21.66 6.48
C ALA A 21 -17.09 -22.12 7.02
N LYS A 22 -17.24 -22.07 8.35
CA LYS A 22 -18.53 -22.28 9.04
C LYS A 22 -19.39 -21.01 8.89
N PRO A 23 -20.64 -21.09 8.42
CA PRO A 23 -21.50 -19.92 8.26
C PRO A 23 -21.88 -19.35 9.64
N CYS A 24 -21.40 -18.15 9.97
CA CYS A 24 -21.83 -17.39 11.14
C CYS A 24 -23.15 -16.68 10.83
N SER A 25 -24.26 -17.29 11.21
CA SER A 25 -25.58 -16.65 11.23
C SER A 25 -25.97 -16.29 12.66
N LYS A 26 -25.63 -15.07 13.09
CA LYS A 26 -26.34 -14.40 14.21
C LYS A 26 -26.25 -12.89 14.01
N ALA A 27 -27.36 -12.31 13.55
CA ALA A 27 -27.54 -10.87 13.49
C ALA A 27 -27.72 -10.34 14.92
N ILE A 28 -26.77 -9.54 15.39
CA ILE A 28 -26.92 -8.72 16.59
C ILE A 28 -27.09 -7.28 16.11
N THR A 29 -28.22 -6.69 16.44
CA THR A 29 -28.56 -5.30 16.13
C THR A 29 -27.59 -4.38 16.86
N ALA A 30 -26.65 -3.77 16.12
CA ALA A 30 -25.71 -2.79 16.66
C ALA A 30 -26.34 -1.38 16.69
N PRO A 31 -25.96 -0.53 17.67
CA PRO A 31 -26.46 0.83 17.78
C PRO A 31 -25.93 1.73 16.65
N SER A 32 -26.79 2.61 16.14
CA SER A 32 -26.48 3.59 15.10
C SER A 32 -25.42 4.59 15.57
N TYR A 33 -24.20 4.49 15.05
CA TYR A 33 -23.23 5.59 15.12
C TYR A 33 -23.43 6.50 13.91
N ILE A 34 -23.78 7.76 14.20
CA ILE A 34 -23.89 8.82 13.20
C ILE A 34 -22.48 9.16 12.73
N TYR A 35 -22.18 8.79 11.49
CA TYR A 35 -20.99 9.24 10.78
C TYR A 35 -21.19 10.71 10.40
N HIS A 36 -20.42 11.62 11.00
CA HIS A 36 -20.40 13.02 10.56
C HIS A 36 -19.55 13.13 9.29
N PRO A 37 -20.11 13.52 8.13
CA PRO A 37 -19.31 13.85 6.96
C PRO A 37 -18.45 15.10 7.26
N TYR A 38 -17.17 15.05 6.88
CA TYR A 38 -16.29 16.21 6.94
C TYR A 38 -16.84 17.32 6.03
N PRO A 39 -16.74 18.60 6.44
CA PRO A 39 -17.16 19.72 5.59
C PRO A 39 -16.21 19.85 4.39
N THR A 40 -16.77 19.72 3.19
CA THR A 40 -16.16 20.19 1.95
C THR A 40 -16.03 21.71 2.02
N THR A 41 -14.81 22.22 1.96
CA THR A 41 -14.54 23.65 1.83
C THR A 41 -15.10 24.16 0.51
N GLU A 42 -16.06 25.08 0.64
CA GLU A 42 -16.77 25.81 -0.40
C GLU A 42 -15.80 26.70 -1.20
N SER A 43 -15.82 26.53 -2.52
CA SER A 43 -15.08 27.33 -3.49
C SER A 43 -15.66 28.75 -3.59
N VAL A 44 -14.82 29.75 -3.30
CA VAL A 44 -15.13 31.18 -3.46
C VAL A 44 -15.19 31.54 -4.96
N PRO A 45 -16.22 32.24 -5.45
CA PRO A 45 -16.30 32.66 -6.85
C PRO A 45 -15.39 33.86 -7.12
N ALA A 46 -14.64 33.77 -8.23
CA ALA A 46 -13.84 34.84 -8.79
C ALA A 46 -14.75 35.96 -9.35
N ALA A 47 -14.56 37.19 -8.86
CA ALA A 47 -15.19 38.37 -9.40
C ALA A 47 -14.42 38.89 -10.63
N SER A 48 -15.16 39.16 -11.69
CA SER A 48 -14.71 39.74 -12.96
C SER A 48 -14.46 41.26 -12.83
N PRO A 49 -13.41 41.85 -13.44
CA PRO A 49 -13.19 43.29 -13.40
C PRO A 49 -13.95 44.01 -14.53
N GLY A 50 -14.77 44.98 -14.14
CA GLY A 50 -15.41 45.95 -15.03
C GLY A 50 -14.53 47.20 -15.21
N SER A 51 -14.31 47.55 -16.47
CA SER A 51 -13.61 48.75 -16.93
C SER A 51 -14.42 50.03 -16.66
N THR A 52 -13.76 51.08 -16.16
CA THR A 52 -14.07 52.47 -16.56
C THR A 52 -12.80 53.32 -16.59
N SER A 53 -12.69 54.05 -17.70
CA SER A 53 -11.64 54.99 -18.04
C SER A 53 -12.04 56.40 -17.60
N SER A 54 -11.12 57.24 -17.13
CA SER A 54 -10.88 58.57 -17.70
C SER A 54 -9.74 59.36 -17.02
N LEU A 55 -8.81 59.74 -17.89
CA LEU A 55 -7.89 60.88 -17.94
C LEU A 55 -7.72 61.80 -16.72
N SER A 56 -6.45 62.06 -16.36
CA SER A 56 -5.80 63.38 -16.42
C SER A 56 -4.27 63.25 -16.24
N ASN A 57 -3.53 63.65 -17.28
CA ASN A 57 -2.09 63.98 -17.28
C ASN A 57 -1.95 65.48 -16.89
N PRO A 58 -0.76 66.12 -16.82
CA PRO A 58 0.63 65.64 -16.75
C PRO A 58 1.47 66.37 -15.66
N SER A 59 2.73 65.94 -15.44
CA SER A 59 3.93 66.81 -15.51
C SER A 59 5.18 66.16 -14.87
N SER A 60 6.20 66.01 -15.72
CA SER A 60 7.61 66.39 -15.51
C SER A 60 8.30 66.07 -14.18
N SER A 61 9.36 65.25 -14.23
CA SER A 61 10.74 65.75 -14.18
C SER A 61 11.73 64.61 -13.90
N SER A 62 12.78 64.61 -14.71
CA SER A 62 14.03 63.86 -14.62
C SER A 62 14.78 64.02 -13.29
N THR A 63 15.44 62.97 -12.81
CA THR A 63 16.85 63.08 -12.38
C THR A 63 17.56 61.72 -12.32
N ILE A 64 18.70 61.67 -13.01
CA ILE A 64 19.76 60.68 -12.90
C ILE A 64 20.54 60.99 -11.61
N SER A 65 20.94 59.98 -10.84
CA SER A 65 22.20 60.03 -10.08
C SER A 65 22.64 58.64 -9.64
N SER A 66 23.74 58.22 -10.24
CA SER A 66 24.67 57.21 -9.73
C SER A 66 25.40 57.75 -8.50
N SER A 67 25.73 56.90 -7.54
CA SER A 67 26.87 57.10 -6.61
C SER A 67 27.29 55.78 -5.99
N ALA A 68 28.58 55.49 -6.14
CA ALA A 68 29.29 54.38 -5.55
C ALA A 68 29.75 54.68 -4.10
N THR A 69 30.59 53.77 -3.58
CA THR A 69 31.43 53.84 -2.35
C THR A 69 30.68 53.63 -1.02
N THR A 70 31.17 52.91 -0.02
CA THR A 70 32.55 52.57 0.36
C THR A 70 32.55 51.39 1.34
N SER A 71 33.68 50.67 1.37
CA SER A 71 34.10 49.63 2.32
C SER A 71 34.11 50.07 3.78
N SER A 72 33.91 49.13 4.71
CA SER A 72 34.46 49.19 6.08
C SER A 72 34.69 47.78 6.62
N SER A 73 35.95 47.38 6.61
CA SER A 73 36.50 46.28 7.39
C SER A 73 36.87 46.78 8.79
N SER A 74 36.58 45.99 9.83
CA SER A 74 37.38 45.97 11.06
C SER A 74 37.07 44.75 11.91
N SER A 75 38.16 44.20 12.43
CA SER A 75 38.40 42.92 13.09
C SER A 75 38.56 43.06 14.62
N ASN A 76 38.88 41.93 15.27
CA ASN A 76 39.34 41.70 16.66
C ASN A 76 38.22 41.49 17.71
N SER A 77 38.33 40.62 18.71
CA SER A 77 39.44 39.89 19.37
C SER A 77 38.86 38.66 20.10
N SER A 78 39.47 37.47 20.04
CA SER A 78 40.44 36.89 21.01
C SER A 78 39.91 36.62 22.43
N GLY A 79 39.98 35.36 22.87
CA GLY A 79 39.91 34.97 24.28
C GLY A 79 39.61 33.48 24.50
N PRO A 80 40.60 32.65 24.88
CA PRO A 80 40.45 31.20 25.11
C PRO A 80 40.15 30.90 26.59
N SER A 81 39.60 29.73 26.88
CA SER A 81 39.69 29.12 28.22
C SER A 81 39.71 27.61 28.12
N GLU A 82 40.75 27.07 28.74
CA GLU A 82 41.11 25.68 28.90
C GLU A 82 40.14 24.97 29.85
N SER A 83 39.89 23.68 29.63
CA SER A 83 39.77 22.75 30.75
C SER A 83 40.03 21.33 30.27
N SER A 84 41.17 20.80 30.70
CA SER A 84 41.57 19.40 30.58
C SER A 84 40.93 18.61 31.71
N THR A 85 40.34 17.45 31.42
CA THR A 85 40.17 16.40 32.43
C THR A 85 40.40 15.05 31.77
N SER A 86 41.48 14.43 32.22
CA SER A 86 41.91 13.08 31.89
C SER A 86 41.39 12.13 32.98
N THR A 87 40.77 11.01 32.60
CA THR A 87 40.92 9.75 33.34
C THR A 87 40.50 8.57 32.46
N GLU A 88 41.49 7.81 32.00
CA GLU A 88 41.37 6.38 31.71
C GLU A 88 41.04 5.62 33.01
N PRO A 89 40.35 4.46 32.94
CA PRO A 89 41.16 3.23 32.92
C PRO A 89 40.66 2.14 31.97
N SER A 90 41.65 1.34 31.62
CA SER A 90 41.66 0.13 30.83
C SER A 90 40.63 -0.91 31.24
N SER A 91 40.14 -1.68 30.27
CA SER A 91 39.79 -3.08 30.45
C SER A 91 39.97 -3.85 29.16
N SER A 92 40.96 -4.72 29.19
CA SER A 92 41.25 -5.80 28.26
C SER A 92 40.08 -6.77 28.13
N SER A 93 39.79 -7.24 26.92
CA SER A 93 39.04 -8.48 26.71
C SER A 93 39.50 -9.16 25.42
N THR A 94 40.45 -10.06 25.61
CA THR A 94 40.53 -11.40 25.00
C THR A 94 39.98 -11.59 23.59
N VAL A 95 40.94 -11.72 22.67
CA VAL A 95 40.84 -12.47 21.43
C VAL A 95 40.52 -13.94 21.78
N SER A 96 39.47 -14.49 21.18
CA SER A 96 39.26 -15.94 21.13
C SER A 96 39.03 -16.31 19.68
N GLU A 97 40.14 -16.68 19.04
CA GLU A 97 40.13 -17.48 17.83
C GLU A 97 39.49 -18.83 18.16
N SER A 98 38.47 -19.18 17.41
CA SER A 98 37.94 -20.54 17.38
C SER A 98 37.78 -20.93 15.92
N SER A 99 38.89 -21.43 15.40
CA SER A 99 38.98 -22.20 14.17
C SER A 99 38.17 -23.48 14.35
N ILE A 100 37.02 -23.57 13.69
CA ILE A 100 36.32 -24.84 13.53
C ILE A 100 36.11 -25.06 12.04
N SER A 101 36.84 -26.05 11.54
CA SER A 101 36.74 -26.61 10.19
C SER A 101 35.29 -26.95 9.85
N SER A 102 34.91 -26.69 8.61
CA SER A 102 33.72 -27.28 7.99
C SER A 102 34.10 -27.72 6.58
N ASP A 103 34.73 -28.89 6.52
CA ASP A 103 34.71 -29.72 5.31
C ASP A 103 33.30 -30.32 5.20
N THR A 104 32.49 -29.76 4.31
CA THR A 104 31.23 -30.38 3.90
C THR A 104 31.31 -30.64 2.41
N SER A 105 31.80 -31.83 2.08
CA SER A 105 31.61 -32.50 0.81
C SER A 105 30.12 -32.79 0.58
N MET A 106 29.56 -32.29 -0.52
CA MET A 106 28.31 -32.79 -1.10
C MET A 106 28.49 -32.89 -2.62
N THR A 107 28.93 -34.08 -3.04
CA THR A 107 28.71 -34.62 -4.38
C THR A 107 27.27 -35.13 -4.44
N THR A 108 26.50 -34.75 -5.46
CA THR A 108 25.76 -35.68 -6.35
C THR A 108 24.91 -34.89 -7.35
N THR A 109 25.38 -34.90 -8.58
CA THR A 109 24.66 -35.22 -9.82
C THR A 109 23.23 -35.75 -9.64
N SER A 110 22.27 -35.19 -10.37
CA SER A 110 21.33 -35.97 -11.19
C SER A 110 20.55 -35.06 -12.14
N SER A 111 20.75 -35.38 -13.41
CA SER A 111 20.02 -34.99 -14.60
C SER A 111 18.56 -35.40 -14.50
N GLY A 112 17.65 -34.52 -14.93
CA GLY A 112 16.22 -34.79 -15.01
C GLY A 112 15.63 -34.19 -16.26
N THR A 113 15.90 -34.85 -17.39
CA THR A 113 15.19 -34.74 -18.66
C THR A 113 13.77 -35.29 -18.48
N SER A 114 12.74 -34.57 -18.93
CA SER A 114 11.46 -35.12 -19.43
C SER A 114 10.66 -33.95 -20.02
N GLU A 115 10.62 -33.85 -21.34
CA GLU A 115 9.57 -34.42 -22.23
C GLU A 115 8.44 -33.42 -22.49
N SER A 116 8.60 -32.74 -23.62
CA SER A 116 7.61 -31.90 -24.27
C SER A 116 6.64 -32.82 -25.00
N ILE A 117 5.43 -32.98 -24.48
CA ILE A 117 4.36 -33.71 -25.17
C ILE A 117 3.55 -32.73 -26.01
N THR A 118 3.84 -32.77 -27.30
CA THR A 118 3.08 -32.15 -28.37
C THR A 118 1.82 -32.99 -28.63
N SER A 119 0.63 -32.41 -28.47
CA SER A 119 -0.62 -33.06 -28.88
C SER A 119 -1.32 -32.22 -29.94
N LEU A 120 -1.01 -32.55 -31.20
CA LEU A 120 -1.82 -32.30 -32.38
C LEU A 120 -3.00 -33.28 -32.39
N THR A 121 -4.21 -32.80 -32.70
CA THR A 121 -5.30 -33.57 -33.36
C THR A 121 -6.44 -32.59 -33.65
N SER A 122 -6.60 -32.12 -34.89
CA SER A 122 -7.21 -32.78 -36.06
C SER A 122 -8.73 -32.79 -36.02
N SER A 123 -9.26 -31.97 -36.91
CA SER A 123 -10.62 -31.87 -37.41
C SER A 123 -11.18 -33.21 -37.89
N THR A 124 -12.45 -33.50 -37.61
CA THR A 124 -13.27 -34.37 -38.48
C THR A 124 -14.75 -34.07 -38.27
N SER A 125 -15.40 -33.51 -39.29
CA SER A 125 -16.85 -33.58 -39.48
C SER A 125 -17.23 -34.98 -39.97
N PRO A 126 -18.43 -35.45 -39.63
CA PRO A 126 -19.22 -36.07 -40.70
C PRO A 126 -20.67 -35.58 -40.72
N ASP A 127 -21.11 -35.43 -41.97
CA ASP A 127 -22.47 -35.25 -42.44
C ASP A 127 -23.42 -36.40 -42.07
N THR A 128 -24.72 -36.05 -42.22
CA THR A 128 -25.87 -36.93 -42.54
C THR A 128 -26.40 -37.89 -41.48
N THR A 129 -27.69 -37.79 -41.15
CA THR A 129 -28.75 -38.55 -41.84
C THR A 129 -30.12 -38.24 -41.20
N SER A 130 -31.06 -37.83 -42.03
CA SER A 130 -32.47 -37.62 -41.70
C SER A 130 -33.18 -38.95 -41.42
N SER A 131 -33.97 -39.01 -40.35
CA SER A 131 -35.06 -39.97 -40.19
C SER A 131 -36.19 -39.33 -39.40
N SER A 132 -37.29 -39.10 -40.09
CA SER A 132 -38.52 -38.51 -39.63
C SER A 132 -39.42 -39.57 -39.01
N THR A 133 -39.63 -39.51 -37.69
CA THR A 133 -40.69 -40.23 -36.99
C THR A 133 -41.54 -39.24 -36.20
N THR A 134 -42.71 -38.94 -36.74
CA THR A 134 -43.74 -38.09 -36.16
C THR A 134 -44.41 -38.83 -35.01
N SER A 135 -44.11 -38.44 -33.77
CA SER A 135 -44.84 -38.88 -32.57
C SER A 135 -45.47 -37.67 -31.89
N THR A 136 -46.78 -37.53 -32.07
CA THR A 136 -47.61 -36.49 -31.47
C THR A 136 -47.77 -36.78 -29.98
N SER A 137 -46.90 -36.18 -29.16
CA SER A 137 -47.02 -36.16 -27.71
C SER A 137 -47.52 -34.78 -27.28
N SER A 138 -48.67 -34.73 -26.65
CA SER A 138 -49.28 -33.55 -26.05
C SER A 138 -48.44 -33.08 -24.86
N SER A 139 -47.46 -32.20 -25.15
CA SER A 139 -46.58 -31.58 -24.17
C SER A 139 -47.33 -30.48 -23.41
N THR A 140 -47.59 -30.74 -22.14
CA THR A 140 -47.98 -29.71 -21.17
C THR A 140 -46.81 -28.72 -21.05
N SER A 141 -47.02 -27.50 -21.53
CA SER A 141 -46.04 -26.42 -21.54
C SER A 141 -45.76 -25.93 -20.11
N SER A 142 -44.95 -26.66 -19.37
CA SER A 142 -44.37 -26.21 -18.11
C SER A 142 -43.45 -25.03 -18.44
N SER A 143 -43.94 -23.80 -18.29
CA SER A 143 -43.12 -22.59 -18.38
C SER A 143 -42.11 -22.60 -17.22
N SER A 144 -40.96 -23.23 -17.44
CA SER A 144 -39.83 -23.13 -16.52
C SER A 144 -39.38 -21.67 -16.50
N SER A 145 -39.78 -20.95 -15.47
CA SER A 145 -39.24 -19.63 -15.12
C SER A 145 -37.75 -19.80 -14.84
N THR A 146 -36.91 -19.62 -15.86
CA THR A 146 -35.46 -19.55 -15.68
C THR A 146 -35.15 -18.19 -15.10
N LEU A 147 -34.93 -18.14 -13.78
CA LEU A 147 -34.39 -16.96 -13.12
C LEU A 147 -33.09 -16.56 -13.83
N PRO A 148 -32.87 -15.26 -14.10
CA PRO A 148 -31.62 -14.81 -14.70
C PRO A 148 -30.44 -15.23 -13.81
N PRO A 149 -29.30 -15.65 -14.40
CA PRO A 149 -28.12 -15.99 -13.63
C PRO A 149 -27.74 -14.84 -12.67
N PRO A 150 -27.33 -15.12 -11.43
CA PRO A 150 -26.92 -14.08 -10.50
C PRO A 150 -25.75 -13.29 -11.10
N SER A 151 -25.87 -11.96 -11.12
CA SER A 151 -24.80 -11.08 -11.57
C SER A 151 -23.82 -10.81 -10.44
N LEU A 152 -22.53 -10.72 -10.79
CA LEU A 152 -21.50 -10.28 -9.85
C LEU A 152 -21.68 -8.79 -9.57
N GLN A 153 -21.72 -8.45 -8.29
CA GLN A 153 -21.76 -7.08 -7.80
C GLN A 153 -20.51 -6.77 -7.00
N THR A 154 -20.11 -5.50 -7.05
CA THR A 154 -18.98 -4.99 -6.28
C THR A 154 -19.49 -3.96 -5.29
N CYS A 155 -19.14 -4.15 -4.03
CA CYS A 155 -19.58 -3.32 -2.92
C CYS A 155 -18.39 -2.61 -2.28
N GLY A 156 -18.52 -1.32 -1.98
CA GLY A 156 -17.56 -0.61 -1.15
C GLY A 156 -17.45 -1.27 0.23
N PHE A 157 -16.25 -1.74 0.60
CA PHE A 157 -16.01 -2.36 1.90
C PHE A 157 -15.29 -1.41 2.85
N GLY A 158 -14.28 -0.67 2.39
CA GLY A 158 -13.68 0.38 3.19
C GLY A 158 -12.24 0.66 2.85
N THR A 159 -11.58 1.42 3.72
CA THR A 159 -10.17 1.72 3.60
C THR A 159 -9.35 0.68 4.35
N ALA A 160 -8.30 0.15 3.74
CA ALA A 160 -7.32 -0.72 4.37
C ALA A 160 -6.00 0.02 4.60
N PHE A 161 -5.33 -0.30 5.71
CA PHE A 161 -3.96 0.09 5.97
C PHE A 161 -3.06 -1.11 6.18
N GLY A 162 -1.81 -0.99 5.75
CA GLY A 162 -0.78 -1.96 6.09
C GLY A 162 -0.40 -1.88 7.56
N TYR A 163 -0.25 -3.05 8.18
CA TYR A 163 0.28 -3.20 9.52
C TYR A 163 1.30 -4.34 9.56
N GLN A 164 2.50 -4.07 10.06
CA GLN A 164 3.54 -5.06 10.27
C GLN A 164 3.54 -5.48 11.74
N ASN A 165 3.33 -6.78 11.96
CA ASN A 165 3.35 -7.38 13.30
C ASN A 165 4.70 -7.14 14.00
N PRO A 166 4.72 -6.99 15.34
CA PRO A 166 5.95 -6.91 16.10
C PRO A 166 6.86 -8.12 15.86
N VAL A 167 8.17 -7.89 15.78
CA VAL A 167 9.17 -8.95 15.63
C VAL A 167 10.07 -8.94 16.87
N GLY A 168 10.11 -10.05 17.60
CA GLY A 168 10.88 -10.12 18.85
C GLY A 168 10.39 -9.13 19.92
N GLY A 169 9.09 -8.80 19.93
CA GLY A 169 8.51 -7.80 20.83
C GLY A 169 8.76 -6.35 20.42
N VAL A 170 9.47 -6.09 19.32
CA VAL A 170 9.73 -4.74 18.83
C VAL A 170 8.62 -4.34 17.83
N PRO A 171 7.85 -3.26 18.09
CA PRO A 171 6.86 -2.74 17.16
C PRO A 171 7.49 -2.36 15.81
N LYS A 172 6.85 -2.74 14.71
CA LYS A 172 7.29 -2.40 13.34
C LYS A 172 6.45 -1.32 12.68
N SER A 173 5.17 -1.24 13.04
CA SER A 173 4.26 -0.17 12.61
C SER A 173 4.04 0.85 13.74
N THR A 174 4.00 2.13 13.37
CA THR A 174 3.68 3.26 14.24
C THR A 174 2.37 3.90 13.77
N THR A 175 1.55 4.39 14.68
CA THR A 175 0.24 4.96 14.33
C THR A 175 0.38 6.34 13.70
N LEU A 176 -0.41 6.65 12.66
CA LEU A 176 -0.33 7.93 11.95
C LEU A 176 -0.70 9.13 12.84
N ASN A 177 -1.59 8.93 13.81
CA ASN A 177 -2.03 9.98 14.74
C ASN A 177 -0.94 10.49 15.70
N THR A 178 0.26 9.89 15.70
CA THR A 178 1.42 10.46 16.41
C THR A 178 2.16 11.52 15.60
N GLN A 179 1.78 11.72 14.33
CA GLN A 179 2.39 12.69 13.43
C GLN A 179 1.57 13.99 13.40
N SER A 180 2.26 15.13 13.35
CA SER A 180 1.64 16.46 13.36
C SER A 180 1.27 17.00 11.97
N GLY A 181 1.57 16.25 10.90
CA GLY A 181 1.28 16.66 9.53
C GLY A 181 -0.20 16.77 9.21
N GLN A 182 -0.51 17.47 8.11
CA GLN A 182 -1.88 17.65 7.64
C GLN A 182 -2.49 16.30 7.28
N GLY A 183 -3.67 16.02 7.87
CA GLY A 183 -4.39 14.77 7.66
C GLY A 183 -3.77 13.56 8.35
N CYS A 184 -2.74 13.74 9.20
CA CYS A 184 -2.10 12.64 9.91
C CYS A 184 -2.83 12.25 11.20
N ASN A 185 -3.66 13.14 11.76
CA ASN A 185 -4.54 12.82 12.89
C ASN A 185 -5.73 11.93 12.47
N ARG A 186 -5.42 10.73 12.01
CA ARG A 186 -6.35 9.69 11.55
C ARG A 186 -5.84 8.33 12.01
N TRP A 187 -6.73 7.35 11.95
CA TRP A 187 -6.33 5.96 12.10
C TRP A 187 -5.53 5.49 10.87
N GLY A 188 -4.67 4.50 11.09
CA GLY A 188 -3.72 3.95 10.13
C GLY A 188 -2.30 3.93 10.69
N TRP A 189 -1.39 3.30 9.94
CA TRP A 189 -0.02 3.11 10.37
C TRP A 189 0.99 3.48 9.28
N TYR A 190 2.23 3.62 9.72
CA TYR A 190 3.40 3.71 8.87
C TYR A 190 4.55 2.87 9.45
N GLU A 191 5.45 2.44 8.58
CA GLU A 191 6.65 1.68 8.91
C GLU A 191 7.88 2.56 8.71
N THR A 192 8.99 2.29 9.40
CA THR A 192 10.26 3.00 9.15
C THR A 192 11.35 2.05 8.64
N PRO A 193 11.16 1.44 7.47
CA PRO A 193 12.11 0.45 6.98
C PRO A 193 13.39 1.11 6.48
N THR A 194 14.51 0.41 6.63
CA THR A 194 15.76 0.73 5.93
C THR A 194 15.75 0.20 4.50
N VAL A 195 16.64 0.71 3.63
CA VAL A 195 16.84 0.13 2.29
C VAL A 195 17.22 -1.35 2.36
N ALA A 196 18.07 -1.73 3.34
CA ALA A 196 18.49 -3.10 3.53
C ALA A 196 17.33 -4.03 3.92
N GLU A 197 16.44 -3.58 4.82
CA GLU A 197 15.21 -4.32 5.16
C GLU A 197 14.30 -4.49 3.93
N LEU A 198 14.14 -3.44 3.11
CA LEU A 198 13.37 -3.54 1.87
C LEU A 198 14.02 -4.45 0.84
N GLN A 199 15.35 -4.49 0.74
CA GLN A 199 16.05 -5.45 -0.13
C GLN A 199 15.86 -6.91 0.34
N GLY A 200 15.73 -7.13 1.66
CA GLY A 200 15.32 -8.41 2.23
C GLY A 200 13.83 -8.73 2.05
N GLY A 201 13.02 -7.69 1.82
CA GLY A 201 11.57 -7.75 1.74
C GLY A 201 10.94 -7.66 3.13
N ILE A 202 9.96 -6.76 3.27
CA ILE A 202 9.11 -6.67 4.45
C ILE A 202 7.66 -6.96 4.05
N SER A 203 6.86 -7.42 4.99
CA SER A 203 5.44 -7.71 4.75
C SER A 203 4.62 -7.49 6.01
N GLY A 204 3.32 -7.35 5.81
CA GLY A 204 2.34 -7.20 6.88
C GLY A 204 0.93 -7.53 6.42
N LEU A 205 -0.01 -7.39 7.34
CA LEU A 205 -1.44 -7.58 7.10
C LEU A 205 -2.07 -6.26 6.60
N LEU A 206 -3.18 -6.37 5.87
CA LEU A 206 -4.02 -5.25 5.45
C LEU A 206 -5.29 -5.25 6.30
N TYR A 207 -5.49 -4.18 7.06
CA TYR A 207 -6.62 -4.07 7.99
C TYR A 207 -7.61 -2.99 7.59
N VAL A 208 -8.89 -3.36 7.48
CA VAL A 208 -10.03 -2.45 7.31
C VAL A 208 -10.74 -2.25 8.64
N GLY A 209 -11.23 -1.03 8.90
CA GLY A 209 -12.11 -0.77 10.05
C GLY A 209 -11.40 -0.71 11.40
N ALA A 210 -10.07 -0.53 11.43
CA ALA A 210 -9.29 -0.39 12.66
C ALA A 210 -9.45 1.00 13.31
N GLY A 211 -10.69 1.38 13.62
CA GLY A 211 -11.02 2.65 14.25
C GLY A 211 -10.24 2.84 15.55
N GLY A 212 -9.62 4.02 15.70
CA GLY A 212 -8.77 4.31 16.86
C GLY A 212 -7.44 3.53 16.90
N ASN A 213 -7.01 2.93 15.78
CA ASN A 213 -5.83 2.06 15.68
C ASN A 213 -5.93 0.78 16.51
N ASP A 214 -7.16 0.33 16.80
CA ASP A 214 -7.42 -0.91 17.52
C ASP A 214 -7.56 -2.08 16.55
N ILE A 215 -6.53 -2.92 16.48
CA ILE A 215 -6.47 -4.08 15.57
C ILE A 215 -7.50 -5.14 15.96
N THR A 216 -7.93 -5.18 17.23
CA THR A 216 -8.93 -6.17 17.67
C THR A 216 -10.31 -5.94 17.04
N LYS A 217 -10.57 -4.73 16.56
CA LYS A 217 -11.79 -4.34 15.84
C LYS A 217 -11.65 -4.40 14.32
N ALA A 218 -10.45 -4.72 13.83
CA ALA A 218 -10.12 -4.67 12.43
C ALA A 218 -10.47 -5.98 11.70
N VAL A 219 -10.76 -5.86 10.41
CA VAL A 219 -10.93 -7.01 9.51
C VAL A 219 -9.66 -7.16 8.68
N ASP A 220 -9.03 -8.33 8.76
CA ASP A 220 -7.94 -8.72 7.86
C ASP A 220 -8.50 -9.01 6.46
N VAL A 221 -8.09 -8.20 5.49
CA VAL A 221 -8.52 -8.33 4.09
C VAL A 221 -7.42 -8.87 3.17
N GLY A 222 -6.22 -9.14 3.70
CA GLY A 222 -5.09 -9.61 2.90
C GLY A 222 -3.73 -9.22 3.47
N ILE A 223 -2.73 -9.28 2.61
CA ILE A 223 -1.34 -8.95 2.94
C ILE A 223 -0.78 -7.91 1.99
N TRP A 224 0.25 -7.22 2.44
CA TRP A 224 1.11 -6.39 1.60
C TRP A 224 2.56 -6.82 1.75
N VAL A 225 3.34 -6.59 0.69
CA VAL A 225 4.78 -6.87 0.63
C VAL A 225 5.48 -5.67 0.01
N ALA A 226 6.55 -5.18 0.62
CA ALA A 226 7.39 -4.13 0.04
C ALA A 226 8.82 -4.66 -0.16
N THR A 227 9.36 -4.48 -1.36
CA THR A 227 10.73 -4.88 -1.72
C THR A 227 11.46 -3.75 -2.42
N ALA A 228 12.77 -3.63 -2.23
CA ALA A 228 13.62 -2.71 -2.95
C ALA A 228 14.61 -3.47 -3.84
N ASN A 229 14.85 -2.97 -5.06
CA ASN A 229 15.94 -3.47 -5.89
C ASN A 229 17.31 -2.91 -5.43
N ALA A 230 18.39 -3.30 -6.13
CA ALA A 230 19.75 -2.86 -5.81
C ALA A 230 19.94 -1.34 -5.89
N GLN A 231 19.12 -0.64 -6.67
CA GLN A 231 19.12 0.82 -6.83
C GLN A 231 18.21 1.53 -5.81
N GLY A 232 17.64 0.81 -4.84
CA GLY A 232 16.75 1.40 -3.84
C GLY A 232 15.38 1.80 -4.41
N ARG A 233 14.93 1.17 -5.51
CA ARG A 233 13.58 1.39 -6.03
C ARG A 233 12.62 0.36 -5.45
N VAL A 234 11.55 0.86 -4.84
CA VAL A 234 10.60 0.12 -4.02
C VAL A 234 9.35 -0.28 -4.81
N THR A 235 9.03 -1.56 -4.77
CA THR A 235 7.77 -2.12 -5.26
C THR A 235 6.97 -2.64 -4.07
N VAL A 236 5.73 -2.20 -3.97
CA VAL A 236 4.71 -2.67 -3.05
C VAL A 236 3.72 -3.53 -3.81
N THR A 237 3.51 -4.74 -3.32
CA THR A 237 2.53 -5.70 -3.82
C THR A 237 1.46 -5.92 -2.76
N TYR A 238 0.19 -5.88 -3.18
CA TYR A 238 -0.99 -6.16 -2.39
C TYR A 238 -1.56 -7.50 -2.84
N LEU A 239 -1.95 -8.36 -1.89
CA LEU A 239 -2.63 -9.63 -2.13
C LEU A 239 -3.82 -9.75 -1.19
N LEU A 240 -5.04 -9.71 -1.73
CA LEU A 240 -6.27 -9.73 -0.96
C LEU A 240 -6.82 -11.15 -0.84
N ASN A 241 -7.38 -11.44 0.32
CA ASN A 241 -8.13 -12.67 0.56
C ASN A 241 -9.49 -12.56 -0.16
N PRO A 242 -9.99 -13.61 -0.83
CA PRO A 242 -11.38 -13.61 -1.29
C PRO A 242 -12.34 -13.40 -0.10
N PRO A 243 -13.45 -12.66 -0.26
CA PRO A 243 -13.97 -12.07 -1.50
C PRO A 243 -13.50 -10.62 -1.78
N TYR A 244 -12.42 -10.17 -1.14
CA TYR A 244 -11.98 -8.79 -1.22
C TYR A 244 -11.26 -8.47 -2.55
N ALA A 245 -11.39 -7.22 -2.98
CA ALA A 245 -10.82 -6.71 -4.21
C ALA A 245 -10.34 -5.27 -4.03
N LEU A 246 -9.23 -4.92 -4.68
CA LEU A 246 -8.66 -3.57 -4.62
C LEU A 246 -9.39 -2.64 -5.58
N ALA A 247 -9.87 -1.52 -5.05
CA ALA A 247 -10.54 -0.46 -5.81
C ALA A 247 -9.62 0.73 -6.08
N GLU A 248 -8.69 1.01 -5.15
CA GLU A 248 -7.65 2.04 -5.24
C GLU A 248 -6.44 1.62 -4.41
N VAL A 249 -5.25 2.07 -4.78
CA VAL A 249 -4.04 1.87 -3.96
C VAL A 249 -3.25 3.17 -3.83
N HIS A 250 -2.73 3.41 -2.64
CA HIS A 250 -1.90 4.57 -2.35
C HIS A 250 -0.69 4.12 -1.52
N VAL A 251 0.51 4.54 -1.93
CA VAL A 251 1.75 4.26 -1.21
C VAL A 251 2.49 5.58 -1.02
N ASN A 252 2.79 5.92 0.24
CA ASN A 252 3.65 7.04 0.56
C ASN A 252 5.01 6.52 1.02
N LEU A 253 6.11 7.01 0.44
CA LEU A 253 7.45 6.69 0.91
C LEU A 253 8.27 7.99 0.96
N VAL A 254 8.32 8.59 2.14
CA VAL A 254 8.88 9.94 2.37
C VAL A 254 9.69 9.98 3.67
N CYS A 255 10.42 11.06 3.95
CA CYS A 255 11.15 11.21 5.21
C CYS A 255 10.23 11.72 6.33
N LEU A 256 10.56 11.38 7.58
CA LEU A 256 9.93 11.97 8.75
C LEU A 256 10.45 13.40 9.03
N PRO A 257 9.68 14.25 9.74
CA PRO A 257 8.27 14.04 10.13
C PRO A 257 7.34 14.05 8.90
N LEU A 258 6.21 13.35 8.98
CA LEU A 258 5.21 13.39 7.91
C LEU A 258 4.54 14.77 7.88
N ASP A 259 4.58 15.43 6.73
CA ASP A 259 3.88 16.70 6.48
C ASP A 259 2.47 16.48 5.93
N LYS A 260 2.27 15.37 5.20
CA LYS A 260 1.04 15.04 4.45
C LYS A 260 0.67 13.57 4.62
N CYS A 261 -0.54 13.32 5.13
CA CYS A 261 -1.09 11.98 5.31
C CYS A 261 -2.45 11.75 4.63
N ALA A 262 -2.88 12.66 3.74
CA ALA A 262 -4.07 12.44 2.91
C ALA A 262 -3.73 11.53 1.70
N PRO A 263 -4.59 10.55 1.32
CA PRO A 263 -4.24 9.56 0.30
C PRO A 263 -3.94 10.18 -1.07
N GLY A 264 -4.65 11.26 -1.42
CA GLY A 264 -4.42 12.05 -2.63
C GLY A 264 -3.08 12.80 -2.68
N GLN A 265 -2.26 12.71 -1.64
CA GLN A 265 -0.95 13.36 -1.55
C GLN A 265 0.21 12.35 -1.48
N TYR A 266 -0.06 11.05 -1.59
CA TYR A 266 0.98 10.02 -1.47
C TYR A 266 1.84 9.94 -2.72
N THR A 267 3.09 9.49 -2.53
CA THR A 267 4.11 9.39 -3.60
C THR A 267 3.64 8.59 -4.81
N TYR A 268 2.91 7.50 -4.57
CA TYR A 268 2.30 6.69 -5.61
C TYR A 268 0.80 6.55 -5.36
N GLN A 269 0.03 6.70 -6.44
CA GLN A 269 -1.41 6.61 -6.43
C GLN A 269 -1.84 5.87 -7.70
N ALA A 270 -2.52 4.75 -7.53
CA ALA A 270 -3.36 4.20 -8.57
C ALA A 270 -4.79 4.43 -8.08
N GLY A 271 -5.51 5.32 -8.78
CA GLY A 271 -6.92 5.58 -8.50
C GLY A 271 -7.77 4.36 -8.84
N SER A 272 -8.90 4.55 -9.52
CA SER A 272 -9.82 3.45 -9.85
C SER A 272 -9.12 2.31 -10.60
N ILE A 273 -8.92 1.18 -9.91
CA ILE A 273 -8.40 -0.08 -10.44
C ILE A 273 -9.53 -1.12 -10.54
N PRO A 274 -9.44 -2.10 -11.47
CA PRO A 274 -10.57 -2.94 -11.84
C PRO A 274 -10.82 -4.09 -10.86
N ASN A 275 -11.03 -3.77 -9.57
CA ASN A 275 -11.39 -4.74 -8.51
C ASN A 275 -10.49 -5.98 -8.52
N LEU A 276 -9.18 -5.77 -8.43
CA LEU A 276 -8.20 -6.84 -8.56
C LEU A 276 -7.88 -7.46 -7.20
N PRO A 277 -7.73 -8.80 -7.10
CA PRO A 277 -7.28 -9.44 -5.86
C PRO A 277 -5.78 -9.18 -5.60
N THR A 278 -5.02 -8.85 -6.64
CA THR A 278 -3.58 -8.60 -6.55
C THR A 278 -3.23 -7.35 -7.34
N TRP A 279 -2.37 -6.50 -6.77
CA TRP A 279 -1.82 -5.34 -7.46
C TRP A 279 -0.38 -5.10 -7.06
N SER A 280 0.45 -4.60 -7.98
CA SER A 280 1.76 -4.03 -7.66
C SER A 280 1.89 -2.68 -8.34
N ASN A 281 2.54 -1.71 -7.70
CA ASN A 281 2.84 -0.46 -8.38
C ASN A 281 3.75 -0.74 -9.60
N PRO A 282 3.33 -0.42 -10.83
CA PRO A 282 4.09 -0.73 -12.04
C PRO A 282 5.35 0.14 -12.15
N THR A 283 5.32 1.33 -11.53
CA THR A 283 6.46 2.24 -11.43
C THR A 283 7.03 2.18 -10.02
N PRO A 284 8.21 1.58 -9.82
CA PRO A 284 8.87 1.54 -8.52
C PRO A 284 9.17 2.94 -7.95
N ILE A 285 8.94 3.12 -6.66
CA ILE A 285 9.13 4.38 -5.93
C ILE A 285 10.60 4.52 -5.53
N VAL A 286 11.21 5.68 -5.68
CA VAL A 286 12.59 5.89 -5.24
C VAL A 286 12.63 6.01 -3.72
N TYR A 287 13.47 5.22 -3.05
CA TYR A 287 13.69 5.38 -1.62
C TYR A 287 14.34 6.74 -1.32
N PRO A 288 13.78 7.54 -0.40
CA PRO A 288 14.22 8.91 -0.18
C PRO A 288 15.53 8.98 0.60
N THR A 289 16.37 9.97 0.29
CA THR A 289 17.52 10.34 1.14
C THR A 289 17.05 11.29 2.24
N CYS A 290 17.08 10.82 3.49
CA CYS A 290 16.63 11.60 4.63
C CYS A 290 17.78 12.32 5.34
N ASN A 291 17.68 13.64 5.45
CA ASN A 291 18.71 14.48 6.05
C ASN A 291 18.63 14.46 7.59
N GLY A 292 19.75 14.80 8.25
CA GLY A 292 19.78 15.02 9.69
C GLY A 292 19.46 13.80 10.55
N GLY A 293 19.68 12.58 10.03
CA GLY A 293 19.36 11.33 10.73
C GLY A 293 17.87 10.99 10.76
N SER A 294 17.04 11.71 10.00
CA SER A 294 15.63 11.35 9.83
C SER A 294 15.48 9.98 9.17
N LYS A 295 14.37 9.29 9.47
CA LYS A 295 14.04 7.98 8.92
C LYS A 295 13.04 8.13 7.77
N ALA A 296 13.09 7.19 6.82
CA ALA A 296 12.00 7.04 5.87
C ALA A 296 10.76 6.49 6.60
N ALA A 297 9.59 6.89 6.12
CA ALA A 297 8.28 6.42 6.52
C ALA A 297 7.58 5.85 5.28
N LEU A 298 7.15 4.60 5.38
CA LEU A 298 6.34 3.91 4.38
C LEU A 298 4.89 3.89 4.88
N ILE A 299 3.92 4.28 4.05
CA ILE A 299 2.49 4.16 4.33
C ILE A 299 1.89 3.29 3.24
N ILE A 300 1.26 2.20 3.65
CA ILE A 300 0.50 1.32 2.75
C ILE A 300 -0.98 1.57 2.97
N HIS A 301 -1.68 1.98 1.91
CA HIS A 301 -3.10 2.31 1.95
C HIS A 301 -3.82 1.74 0.72
N ALA A 302 -5.05 1.29 0.89
CA ALA A 302 -5.90 0.85 -0.22
C ALA A 302 -7.39 1.16 0.04
N ALA A 303 -8.16 1.36 -1.02
CA ALA A 303 -9.61 1.21 -0.97
C ALA A 303 -9.97 -0.22 -1.37
N VAL A 304 -10.82 -0.86 -0.58
CA VAL A 304 -11.18 -2.27 -0.71
C VAL A 304 -12.68 -2.38 -0.96
N ASN A 305 -13.00 -3.24 -1.91
CA ASN A 305 -14.35 -3.67 -2.23
C ASN A 305 -14.52 -5.15 -1.85
N VAL A 306 -15.78 -5.59 -1.75
CA VAL A 306 -16.18 -7.00 -1.68
C VAL A 306 -16.90 -7.38 -2.97
N ILE A 307 -16.51 -8.50 -3.56
CA ILE A 307 -17.19 -9.09 -4.70
C ILE A 307 -18.25 -10.06 -4.16
N THR A 308 -19.52 -9.85 -4.51
CA THR A 308 -20.63 -10.70 -4.08
C THR A 308 -21.59 -11.00 -5.23
N VAL A 309 -22.35 -12.09 -5.11
CA VAL A 309 -23.43 -12.47 -6.03
C VAL A 309 -24.81 -12.00 -5.55
N THR A 310 -24.89 -11.44 -4.34
CA THR A 310 -26.14 -10.94 -3.74
C THR A 310 -26.28 -9.45 -3.95
N GLN A 311 -27.50 -9.00 -4.27
CA GLN A 311 -27.79 -7.60 -4.63
C GLN A 311 -27.56 -6.56 -3.50
N ASN A 312 -27.37 -7.03 -2.26
CA ASN A 312 -27.24 -6.16 -1.11
C ASN A 312 -25.81 -6.16 -0.56
N CYS A 313 -25.17 -4.99 -0.65
CA CYS A 313 -23.96 -4.67 0.09
C CYS A 313 -24.33 -4.46 1.56
N ALA A 314 -24.13 -5.47 2.41
CA ALA A 314 -24.19 -5.24 3.85
C ALA A 314 -23.04 -4.29 4.23
N ALA A 315 -23.33 -3.27 5.04
CA ALA A 315 -22.28 -2.41 5.57
C ALA A 315 -21.28 -3.27 6.38
N PRO A 316 -19.98 -2.97 6.31
CA PRO A 316 -18.99 -3.63 7.15
C PRO A 316 -19.36 -3.42 8.62
N VAL A 317 -19.48 -4.50 9.38
CA VAL A 317 -19.64 -4.44 10.82
C VAL A 317 -18.24 -4.56 11.41
N ALA A 318 -17.73 -3.48 12.02
CA ALA A 318 -16.53 -3.58 12.85
C ALA A 318 -16.85 -4.51 14.03
N GLY A 319 -16.00 -5.51 14.25
CA GLY A 319 -16.13 -6.48 15.34
C GLY A 319 -15.90 -5.89 16.72
#